data_AF-A0A955BY01-F1
#
_entry.id   AF-A0A955BY01-F1
#
_cell.length_a   1.000
_cell.length_b   1.000
_cell.length_c   1.000
_cell.angle_alpha   90.00
_cell.angle_beta   90.00
_cell.angle_gamma   90.00
#
_symmetry.space_group_name_H-M   'P 1'
#
loop_
_entity.id
_entity.type
_entity.pdbx_description
1 polymer ?
#
loop_
_entity_poly.entity_id
_entity_poly.type
_entity_poly.pdbx_seq_one_letter_code
_entity_poly.pdbx_strand_id
1 'polypeptide(L)'
;MNTVSLSADLVAYLRDSRGMSLRQIGELVDLSESYVSRVANGQRRFTLEHLDRFEKALGQPLPLLLLEACWKPKAPSGEQAMFDEALALLRRSASLSAKLETESNQADSAENAA
;
A
#
# COMPACT_ATOMS: atom_id res chain seq x y z
N MET A 1 20.40 4.93 -15.92
CA MET A 1 20.27 3.90 -14.87
C MET A 1 18.89 4.04 -14.25
N ASN A 2 18.01 3.04 -14.43
CA ASN A 2 16.71 3.03 -13.76
C ASN A 2 16.95 2.60 -12.31
N THR A 3 17.19 3.55 -11.42
CA THR A 3 17.25 3.27 -9.98
C THR A 3 15.85 2.86 -9.53
N VAL A 4 15.66 1.56 -9.32
CA VAL A 4 14.45 1.01 -8.68
C VAL A 4 14.28 1.75 -7.35
N SER A 5 13.16 2.44 -7.17
CA SER A 5 12.90 3.25 -5.98
C SER A 5 11.50 2.97 -5.48
N LEU A 6 11.43 2.17 -4.43
CA LEU A 6 10.20 1.78 -3.72
C LEU A 6 9.22 2.96 -3.53
N SER A 7 9.73 4.12 -3.12
CA SER A 7 8.90 5.30 -2.90
C SER A 7 8.36 5.91 -4.20
N ALA A 8 9.17 5.97 -5.26
CA ALA A 8 8.72 6.47 -6.56
C ALA A 8 7.73 5.51 -7.21
N ASP A 9 7.98 4.20 -7.09
CA ASP A 9 7.10 3.15 -7.59
C ASP A 9 5.73 3.18 -6.89
N LEU A 10 5.71 3.42 -5.57
CA LEU A 10 4.46 3.64 -4.82
C LEU A 10 3.70 4.87 -5.31
N VAL A 11 4.39 6.00 -5.55
CA VAL A 11 3.73 7.19 -6.12
C VAL A 11 3.18 6.89 -7.51
N ALA A 12 3.94 6.20 -8.37
CA ALA A 12 3.47 5.82 -9.70
C ALA A 12 2.24 4.92 -9.63
N TYR A 13 2.23 3.90 -8.76
CA TYR A 13 1.08 3.03 -8.55
C TYR A 13 -0.16 3.79 -8.06
N LEU A 14 -0.03 4.69 -7.09
CA LEU A 14 -1.17 5.47 -6.58
C LEU A 14 -1.75 6.41 -7.67
N ARG A 15 -0.90 6.92 -8.56
CA ARG A 15 -1.34 7.75 -9.70
C ARG A 15 -1.99 6.91 -10.80
N ASP A 16 -1.26 5.91 -11.29
CA ASP A 16 -1.63 5.14 -12.48
C ASP A 16 -2.80 4.20 -12.19
N SER A 17 -2.75 3.48 -11.06
CA SER A 17 -3.71 2.43 -10.71
C SER A 17 -4.86 2.94 -9.85
N ARG A 18 -4.64 3.99 -9.04
CA ARG A 18 -5.67 4.54 -8.13
C ARG A 18 -6.16 5.94 -8.51
N GLY A 19 -5.65 6.53 -9.58
CA GLY A 19 -6.12 7.81 -10.12
C GLY A 19 -5.87 9.02 -9.20
N MET A 20 -4.97 8.89 -8.22
CA MET A 20 -4.73 9.96 -7.25
C MET A 20 -3.81 11.04 -7.82
N SER A 21 -4.09 12.30 -7.48
CA SER A 21 -3.16 13.42 -7.71
C SER A 21 -2.02 13.43 -6.69
N LEU A 22 -0.90 14.08 -7.01
CA LEU A 22 0.22 14.24 -6.07
C LEU A 22 -0.18 14.95 -4.78
N ARG A 23 -1.11 15.92 -4.86
CA ARG A 23 -1.71 16.58 -3.70
C ARG A 23 -2.44 15.59 -2.80
N GLN A 24 -3.34 14.77 -3.36
CA GLN A 24 -4.08 13.77 -2.60
C GLN A 24 -3.16 12.74 -1.94
N ILE A 25 -2.10 12.31 -2.65
CA ILE A 25 -1.09 11.41 -2.08
C ILE A 25 -0.39 12.05 -0.87
N GLY A 26 -0.08 13.35 -0.96
CA GLY A 26 0.50 14.10 0.15
C GLY A 26 -0.43 14.20 1.34
N GLU A 27 -1.71 14.47 1.11
CA GLU A 27 -2.75 14.57 2.14
C GLU A 27 -2.91 13.27 2.95
N LEU A 28 -2.73 12.09 2.34
CA LEU A 28 -2.80 10.80 3.05
C LEU A 28 -1.75 10.65 4.15
N VAL A 29 -0.61 11.35 4.03
CA VAL A 29 0.55 11.16 4.91
C VAL A 29 1.07 12.47 5.49
N ASP A 30 0.29 13.54 5.42
CA ASP A 30 0.63 14.89 5.89
C ASP A 30 1.93 15.44 5.27
N LEU A 31 2.00 15.38 3.93
CA LEU A 31 3.10 15.90 3.13
C LEU A 31 2.60 16.90 2.08
N SER A 32 3.45 17.85 1.72
CA SER A 32 3.14 18.77 0.63
C SER A 32 3.24 18.09 -0.73
N GLU A 33 2.44 18.57 -1.69
CA GLU A 33 2.52 18.13 -3.09
C GLU A 33 3.94 18.21 -3.66
N SER A 34 4.68 19.28 -3.32
CA SER A 34 6.09 19.46 -3.72
C SER A 34 7.00 18.38 -3.14
N TYR A 35 6.76 17.92 -1.91
CA TYR A 35 7.48 16.78 -1.35
C TYR A 35 7.22 15.51 -2.15
N VAL A 36 5.94 15.20 -2.42
CA VAL A 36 5.56 14.00 -3.19
C VAL A 36 6.11 14.05 -4.61
N SER A 37 6.12 15.23 -5.25
CA SER A 37 6.76 15.43 -6.56
C SER A 37 8.26 15.11 -6.53
N ARG A 38 8.99 15.54 -5.50
CA ARG A 38 10.40 15.17 -5.33
C ARG A 38 10.61 13.68 -5.09
N VAL A 39 9.66 13.02 -4.42
CA VAL A 39 9.68 11.55 -4.28
C VAL A 39 9.48 10.87 -5.63
N ALA A 40 8.47 11.29 -6.40
CA ALA A 40 8.19 10.75 -7.73
C ALA A 40 9.39 10.86 -8.69
N ASN A 41 10.18 11.92 -8.54
CA ASN A 41 11.40 12.17 -9.32
C ASN A 41 12.68 11.57 -8.69
N GLY A 42 12.56 10.74 -7.65
CA GLY A 42 13.69 10.06 -7.01
C GLY A 42 14.62 10.95 -6.16
N GLN A 43 14.25 12.22 -5.93
CA GLN A 43 15.04 13.19 -5.16
C GLN A 43 14.81 13.09 -3.64
N ARG A 44 13.73 12.41 -3.22
CA ARG A 44 13.37 12.13 -1.83
C ARG A 44 12.82 10.71 -1.72
N ARG A 45 12.74 10.20 -0.49
CA ARG A 45 12.16 8.89 -0.16
C ARG A 45 11.17 9.06 0.98
N PHE A 46 10.16 8.20 1.01
CA PHE A 46 9.29 8.09 2.17
C PHE A 46 10.06 7.47 3.35
N THR A 47 9.79 7.95 4.57
CA THR A 47 10.26 7.32 5.80
C THR A 47 9.37 6.13 6.14
N LEU A 48 9.78 5.29 7.08
CA LEU A 48 8.91 4.21 7.58
C LEU A 48 7.61 4.76 8.18
N GLU A 49 7.67 5.92 8.85
CA GLU A 49 6.48 6.59 9.37
C GLU A 49 5.50 7.00 8.26
N HIS A 50 5.99 7.52 7.13
CA HIS A 50 5.12 7.80 5.99
C HIS A 50 4.47 6.52 5.44
N LEU A 51 5.21 5.40 5.40
CA LEU A 51 4.68 4.12 4.94
C LEU A 51 3.60 3.55 5.87
N ASP A 52 3.79 3.67 7.19
CA ASP A 52 2.77 3.33 8.19
C ASP A 52 1.50 4.19 8.03
N ARG A 53 1.65 5.49 7.77
CA ARG A 53 0.51 6.37 7.46
C ARG A 53 -0.22 5.96 6.19
N PHE A 54 0.49 5.52 5.15
CA PHE A 54 -0.16 4.98 3.94
C PHE A 54 -1.00 3.73 4.23
N GLU A 55 -0.47 2.78 5.00
CA GLU A 55 -1.22 1.57 5.41
C GLU A 55 -2.53 1.95 6.10
N LYS A 56 -2.46 2.84 7.08
CA LYS A 56 -3.62 3.32 7.85
C LYS A 56 -4.62 4.07 6.97
N ALA A 57 -4.14 5.01 6.15
CA ALA A 57 -5.01 5.86 5.33
C ALA A 57 -5.68 5.09 4.19
N LEU A 58 -5.04 4.05 3.67
CA LEU A 58 -5.57 3.23 2.58
C LEU A 58 -6.30 1.96 3.06
N GLY A 59 -6.26 1.66 4.36
CA GLY A 59 -6.86 0.44 4.93
C GLY A 59 -6.31 -0.84 4.32
N GLN A 60 -5.05 -0.82 3.89
CA GLN A 60 -4.41 -1.93 3.19
C GLN A 60 -3.03 -2.19 3.78
N PRO A 61 -2.69 -3.45 4.13
CA PRO A 61 -1.39 -3.78 4.67
C PRO A 61 -0.25 -3.30 3.77
N LEU A 62 0.77 -2.67 4.37
CA LEU A 62 1.92 -2.14 3.67
C LEU A 62 2.59 -3.17 2.75
N PRO A 63 2.83 -4.44 3.15
CA PRO A 63 3.43 -5.43 2.24
C PRO A 63 2.64 -5.59 0.94
N LEU A 64 1.30 -5.56 1.00
CA LEU A 64 0.45 -5.67 -0.17
C LEU A 64 0.55 -4.42 -1.05
N LEU A 65 0.52 -3.22 -0.45
CA LEU A 65 0.73 -1.95 -1.16
C LEU A 65 2.08 -1.93 -1.90
N LEU A 66 3.16 -2.36 -1.23
CA LEU A 66 4.50 -2.36 -1.82
C LEU A 66 4.64 -3.38 -2.95
N LEU A 67 4.07 -4.58 -2.81
CA LEU A 67 4.08 -5.58 -3.88
C LEU A 67 3.32 -5.09 -5.11
N GLU A 68 2.14 -4.51 -4.93
CA GLU A 68 1.36 -3.93 -6.03
C GLU A 68 2.07 -2.74 -6.69
N ALA A 69 2.87 -1.99 -5.93
CA ALA A 69 3.63 -0.84 -6.43
C ALA A 69 4.91 -1.21 -7.17
N CYS A 70 5.72 -2.12 -6.63
CA CYS A 70 7.07 -2.40 -7.11
C CYS A 70 7.13 -3.23 -8.39
N TRP A 71 6.04 -3.91 -8.72
CA TRP A 71 6.07 -4.91 -9.77
C TRP A 71 5.16 -4.55 -10.94
N LYS A 72 5.78 -4.05 -12.02
CA LYS A 72 5.21 -4.07 -13.38
C LYS A 72 5.81 -5.29 -14.10
N PRO A 73 5.03 -6.31 -14.49
CA PRO A 73 5.60 -7.55 -14.99
C PRO A 73 6.29 -7.35 -16.35
N LYS A 74 7.60 -7.60 -16.38
CA LYS A 74 8.33 -8.21 -17.50
C LYS A 74 9.27 -9.31 -16.97
N ALA A 75 8.81 -10.08 -16.00
CA ALA A 75 9.60 -11.22 -15.54
C ALA A 75 9.54 -12.38 -16.54
N PRO A 76 10.60 -13.20 -16.60
CA PRO A 76 10.53 -14.50 -17.25
C PRO A 76 9.37 -15.31 -16.64
N SER A 77 8.71 -16.11 -17.47
CA SER A 77 7.42 -16.77 -17.17
C SER A 77 7.35 -17.62 -15.89
N GLY A 78 8.48 -17.97 -15.27
CA GLY A 78 8.53 -18.77 -14.04
C GLY A 78 8.34 -17.96 -12.74
N GLU A 79 8.83 -16.72 -12.67
CA GLU A 79 8.78 -15.92 -11.43
C GLU A 79 7.39 -15.28 -11.21
N GLN A 80 6.65 -15.07 -12.29
CA GLN A 80 5.33 -14.46 -12.26
C GLN A 80 4.32 -15.32 -11.47
N ALA A 81 4.35 -16.64 -11.63
CA ALA A 81 3.44 -17.54 -10.93
C ALA A 81 3.64 -17.51 -9.40
N MET A 82 4.89 -17.49 -8.93
CA MET A 82 5.20 -17.43 -7.50
C MET A 82 4.75 -16.09 -6.90
N PHE A 83 4.89 -15.00 -7.66
CA PHE A 83 4.44 -13.69 -7.25
C PHE A 83 2.91 -13.62 -7.16
N ASP A 84 2.20 -14.11 -8.18
CA ASP A 84 0.74 -14.15 -8.20
C ASP A 84 0.21 -14.96 -7.02
N GLU A 85 0.88 -16.06 -6.68
CA GLU A 85 0.57 -16.87 -5.50
C GLU A 85 0.80 -16.11 -4.19
N ALA A 86 1.95 -15.43 -4.04
CA ALA A 86 2.25 -14.61 -2.87
C ALA A 86 1.23 -13.47 -2.70
N LEU A 87 0.86 -12.82 -3.79
CA LEU A 87 -0.15 -11.77 -3.81
C LEU A 87 -1.53 -12.31 -3.41
N ALA A 88 -1.91 -13.48 -3.92
CA ALA A 88 -3.15 -14.16 -3.54
C ALA A 88 -3.16 -14.54 -2.06
N LEU A 89 -2.03 -15.03 -1.52
CA LEU A 89 -1.88 -15.33 -0.09
C LEU A 89 -2.10 -14.09 0.76
N LEU A 90 -1.45 -12.96 0.42
CA LEU A 90 -1.56 -11.72 1.18
C LEU A 90 -2.96 -11.10 1.12
N ARG A 91 -3.64 -11.18 -0.03
CA ARG A 91 -5.04 -10.75 -0.13
C ARG A 91 -5.96 -11.59 0.76
N ARG A 92 -5.76 -12.91 0.78
CA ARG A 92 -6.51 -13.81 1.68
C ARG A 92 -6.25 -13.47 3.14
N SER A 93 -4.98 -13.28 3.54
CA SER A 93 -4.65 -12.93 4.93
C SER A 93 -5.26 -11.59 5.33
N ALA A 94 -5.15 -10.56 4.48
CA ALA A 94 -5.76 -9.25 4.74
C ALA A 94 -7.29 -9.36 4.92
N SER A 95 -7.97 -10.14 4.07
CA SER A 95 -9.42 -10.36 4.20
C SER A 95 -9.80 -11.10 5.48
N LEU A 96 -8.94 -12.01 5.96
CA LEU A 96 -9.17 -12.76 7.19
C LEU A 96 -8.98 -11.86 8.42
N SER A 97 -7.91 -11.06 8.45
CA SER A 97 -7.65 -10.09 9.51
C SER A 97 -8.83 -9.12 9.68
N ALA A 98 -9.32 -8.55 8.58
CA ALA A 98 -10.48 -7.65 8.62
C ALA A 98 -11.75 -8.32 9.16
N LYS A 99 -11.99 -9.60 8.83
CA LYS A 99 -13.13 -10.37 9.37
C LYS A 99 -12.99 -10.58 10.87
N LEU A 100 -11.80 -10.98 11.34
CA LEU A 100 -11.52 -11.21 12.76
C LEU A 100 -11.69 -9.93 13.59
N GLU A 101 -11.23 -8.79 13.09
CA GLU A 101 -11.42 -7.49 13.75
C GLU A 101 -12.91 -7.12 13.86
N THR A 102 -13.70 -7.43 12.82
CA THR A 102 -15.15 -7.14 12.81
C THR A 102 -15.91 -8.04 13.80
N GLU A 103 -15.56 -9.32 13.86
CA GLU A 103 -16.16 -10.30 14.79
C GLU A 103 -15.84 -9.96 16.26
N SER A 104 -14.61 -9.55 16.55
CA SER A 104 -14.20 -9.10 17.90
C SER A 104 -15.03 -7.90 18.36
N ASN A 105 -15.17 -6.87 17.51
CA ASN A 105 -15.92 -5.65 17.85
C ASN A 105 -17.42 -5.93 18.07
N GLN A 106 -18.00 -6.92 17.36
CA GLN A 106 -19.41 -7.31 17.56
C GLN A 106 -19.62 -8.07 18.87
N ALA A 107 -18.67 -8.91 19.28
CA ALA A 107 -18.72 -9.62 20.56
C ALA A 107 -18.68 -8.66 21.75
N ASP A 108 -17.77 -7.68 21.73
CA ASP A 108 -17.63 -6.65 22.78
C ASP A 108 -18.87 -5.73 22.89
N SER A 109 -19.58 -5.54 21.77
CA SER A 109 -20.81 -4.73 21.72
C SER A 109 -22.02 -5.48 22.30
N ALA A 110 -22.10 -6.79 22.09
CA ALA A 110 -23.18 -7.63 22.60
C ALA A 110 -23.06 -7.85 24.12
N GLU A 111 -21.85 -7.94 24.65
CA GLU A 111 -21.58 -8.10 26.09
C GLU A 111 -21.88 -6.81 26.88
N ASN A 112 -21.66 -5.62 26.30
CA ASN A 112 -22.00 -4.34 26.94
C ASN A 112 -23.47 -3.91 26.82
N ALA A 113 -24.28 -4.63 26.04
CA ALA A 113 -25.71 -4.36 25.85
C ALA A 113 -26.64 -5.29 26.68
N ALA A 114 -26.07 -6.27 27.37
CA ALA A 114 -26.76 -7.24 28.25
C ALA A 114 -26.60 -6.87 29.73
#